data_AF-A0A0S8G2T3-F1
#
_entry.id   AF-A0A0S8G2T3-F1
#
_cell.length_a   1.000
_cell.length_b   1.000
_cell.length_c   1.000
_cell.angle_alpha   90.00
_cell.angle_beta   90.00
_cell.angle_gamma   90.00
#
_symmetry.space_group_name_H-M   'P 1'
#
loop_
_entity.id
_entity.type
_entity.pdbx_description
1 polymer ?
#
loop_
_entity_poly.entity_id
_entity_poly.type
_entity_poly.pdbx_seq_one_letter_code
_entity_poly.pdbx_strand_id
1 'polypeptide(L)'
;MSFLVPPESFRDVITSAGFDIDVWNDKTDLARKAFADMTEPVGEPNLPELGTHLLVGNDILTKAYNLRRNLDEERVSLIETVAVKRNS
;
A
#
# COMPACT_ATOMS: atom_id res chain seq x y z
N MET A 1 -0.45 -15.69 7.03
CA MET A 1 -0.58 -15.71 5.57
C MET A 1 -0.60 -14.26 5.07
N SER A 2 0.05 -13.96 3.95
CA SER A 2 -0.07 -12.68 3.26
C SER A 2 -1.13 -12.80 2.16
N PHE A 3 -1.92 -11.76 1.92
CA PHE A 3 -2.89 -11.68 0.81
C PHE A 3 -2.36 -10.89 -0.39
N LEU A 4 -1.09 -10.46 -0.33
CA LEU A 4 -0.44 -9.76 -1.44
C LEU A 4 0.05 -10.76 -2.48
N VAL A 5 0.03 -10.33 -3.74
CA VAL A 5 0.57 -11.07 -4.88
C VAL A 5 1.65 -10.23 -5.57
N PRO A 6 2.59 -10.86 -6.31
CA PRO A 6 3.55 -10.12 -7.13
C PRO A 6 2.85 -9.19 -8.14
N PRO A 7 3.48 -8.08 -8.54
CA PRO A 7 2.89 -7.11 -9.47
C PRO A 7 2.37 -7.73 -10.78
N GLU A 8 3.14 -8.64 -11.38
CA GLU A 8 2.72 -9.32 -12.62
C GLU A 8 1.52 -10.23 -12.39
N SER A 9 1.50 -10.99 -11.29
CA SER A 9 0.32 -11.78 -10.91
C SER A 9 -0.89 -10.91 -10.62
N PHE A 10 -0.69 -9.68 -10.11
CA PHE A 10 -1.79 -8.74 -9.92
C PHE A 10 -2.38 -8.27 -11.25
N ARG A 11 -1.56 -8.05 -12.29
CA ARG A 11 -2.03 -7.79 -13.65
C ARG A 11 -2.88 -8.95 -14.18
N ASP A 12 -2.45 -10.18 -13.95
CA ASP A 12 -3.18 -11.38 -14.37
C ASP A 12 -4.54 -11.48 -13.66
N VAL A 13 -4.60 -11.17 -12.37
CA VAL A 13 -5.87 -11.12 -11.61
C VAL A 13 -6.83 -10.08 -12.20
N ILE A 14 -6.35 -8.87 -12.53
CA ILE A 14 -7.19 -7.82 -13.12
C ILE A 14 -7.70 -8.24 -14.50
N THR A 15 -6.82 -8.77 -15.35
CA THR A 15 -7.16 -9.11 -16.74
C THR A 15 -8.05 -10.34 -16.85
N SER A 16 -7.85 -11.35 -15.99
CA SER A 16 -8.70 -12.53 -15.88
C SER A 16 -10.10 -12.20 -15.33
N ALA A 17 -10.23 -11.13 -14.54
CA ALA A 17 -11.52 -10.61 -14.10
C ALA A 17 -12.30 -9.85 -15.20
N GLY A 18 -11.77 -9.75 -16.43
CA GLY A 18 -12.45 -9.13 -17.57
C GLY A 18 -12.24 -7.63 -17.69
N PHE A 19 -11.17 -7.09 -17.08
CA PHE A 19 -10.75 -5.70 -17.25
C PHE A 19 -9.54 -5.61 -18.17
N ASP A 20 -9.40 -4.49 -18.87
CA ASP A 20 -8.15 -4.08 -19.49
C ASP A 20 -7.44 -3.07 -18.60
N ILE A 21 -6.12 -3.09 -18.61
CA ILE A 21 -5.30 -2.15 -17.84
C ILE A 21 -4.92 -1.00 -18.76
N ASP A 22 -5.45 0.19 -18.48
CA ASP A 22 -5.16 1.40 -19.25
C ASP A 22 -3.90 2.09 -18.74
N VAL A 23 -3.74 2.16 -17.42
CA VAL A 23 -2.56 2.77 -16.77
C VAL A 23 -2.00 1.81 -15.74
N TRP A 24 -0.67 1.68 -15.70
CA TRP A 24 0.04 0.98 -14.65
C TRP A 24 1.23 1.79 -14.17
N ASN A 25 1.17 2.24 -12.93
CA ASN A 25 2.22 3.01 -12.29
C ASN A 25 2.78 2.22 -11.11
N ASP A 26 4.07 1.92 -11.18
CA ASP A 26 4.82 1.55 -9.97
C ASP A 26 5.17 2.84 -9.21
N LYS A 27 4.59 2.98 -8.02
CA LYS A 27 4.80 4.12 -7.10
C LYS A 27 5.60 3.70 -5.87
N THR A 28 6.29 2.55 -5.90
CA THR A 28 7.02 2.01 -4.75
C THR A 28 8.08 2.99 -4.25
N ASP A 29 8.82 3.64 -5.13
CA ASP A 29 9.81 4.65 -4.74
C ASP A 29 9.18 5.90 -4.13
N LEU A 30 8.01 6.30 -4.63
CA LEU A 30 7.26 7.42 -4.06
C LEU A 30 6.78 7.07 -2.65
N ALA A 31 6.26 5.86 -2.46
CA ALA A 31 5.86 5.35 -1.15
C ALA A 31 7.06 5.30 -0.19
N ARG A 32 8.20 4.74 -0.63
CA ARG A 32 9.43 4.70 0.17
C ARG A 32 9.83 6.10 0.65
N LYS A 33 9.78 7.09 -0.23
CA LYS A 33 10.07 8.50 0.13
C LYS A 33 9.04 9.06 1.11
N ALA A 34 7.74 8.81 0.89
CA ALA A 34 6.67 9.31 1.74
C ALA A 34 6.72 8.76 3.18
N PHE A 35 7.24 7.54 3.35
CA PHE A 35 7.35 6.88 4.65
C PHE A 35 8.77 6.91 5.24
N ALA A 36 9.74 7.56 4.58
CA ALA A 36 11.15 7.54 4.98
C ALA A 36 11.39 8.06 6.41
N ASP A 37 10.63 9.08 6.82
CA ASP A 37 10.77 9.73 8.13
C ASP A 37 10.02 8.99 9.27
N MET A 38 9.31 7.90 8.97
CA MET A 38 8.57 7.14 9.99
C MET A 38 9.52 6.33 10.86
N THR A 39 9.58 6.65 12.15
CA THR A 39 10.37 5.90 13.14
C THR A 39 9.53 4.85 13.85
N GLU A 40 10.20 3.92 14.53
CA GLU A 40 9.53 2.98 15.42
C GLU A 40 8.75 3.76 16.50
N PRO A 41 7.44 3.50 16.67
CA PRO A 41 6.67 4.15 17.71
C PRO A 41 7.13 3.66 19.09
N VAL A 42 7.33 4.59 20.03
CA VAL A 42 7.75 4.31 21.40
C VAL A 42 6.75 4.92 22.37
N GLY A 43 6.28 4.12 23.33
CA GLY A 43 5.30 4.56 24.33
C GLY A 43 3.88 4.71 23.78
N GLU A 44 3.05 5.44 24.51
CA GLU A 44 1.66 5.71 24.12
C GLU A 44 1.61 6.68 22.93
N PRO A 45 0.87 6.36 21.86
CA PRO A 45 0.81 7.18 20.67
C PRO A 45 0.04 8.48 20.95
N ASN A 46 0.68 9.62 20.68
CA ASN A 46 0.01 10.91 20.71
C ASN A 46 -0.72 11.16 19.39
N LEU A 47 -2.00 10.78 19.34
CA LEU A 47 -2.84 10.90 18.15
C LEU A 47 -3.71 12.16 18.22
N PRO A 48 -3.94 12.85 17.09
CA PRO A 48 -4.84 14.00 17.06
C PRO A 48 -6.28 13.56 17.39
N GLU A 49 -7.10 14.44 17.96
CA GLU A 49 -8.51 14.11 18.32
C GLU A 49 -9.35 13.67 17.10
N LEU A 50 -9.08 14.25 15.93
CA LEU A 50 -9.69 13.86 14.66
C LEU A 50 -8.58 13.46 13.69
N GLY A 51 -8.57 12.19 13.29
CA GLY A 51 -7.58 11.67 12.35
C GLY A 51 -7.92 10.28 11.84
N THR A 52 -7.10 9.79 10.92
CA THR A 52 -7.27 8.48 10.26
C THR A 52 -7.24 7.29 11.21
N HIS A 53 -6.66 7.44 12.40
CA HIS A 53 -6.70 6.45 13.48
C HIS A 53 -8.13 6.07 13.90
N LEU A 54 -9.12 6.96 13.73
CA LEU A 54 -10.54 6.64 13.98
C LEU A 54 -11.08 5.54 13.03
N LEU A 55 -10.47 5.40 11.84
CA LEU A 55 -10.85 4.41 10.83
C LEU A 55 -9.92 3.18 10.86
N VAL A 56 -8.62 3.42 11.06
CA VAL A 56 -7.57 2.40 10.96
C VAL A 56 -7.28 1.70 12.29
N GLY A 57 -7.63 2.35 13.40
CA GLY A 57 -7.33 1.92 14.76
C GLY A 57 -6.16 2.69 15.37
N ASN A 58 -6.03 2.55 16.70
CA ASN A 58 -5.01 3.23 17.50
C ASN A 58 -3.57 2.75 17.21
N ASP A 59 -3.42 1.61 16.52
CA ASP A 59 -2.13 1.05 16.11
C ASP A 59 -1.63 1.59 14.76
N ILE A 60 -2.24 2.67 14.23
CA ILE A 60 -1.91 3.26 12.93
C ILE A 60 -0.42 3.59 12.78
N LEU A 61 0.24 4.10 13.83
CA LEU A 61 1.67 4.42 13.79
C LEU A 61 2.52 3.16 13.62
N THR A 62 2.17 2.09 14.32
CA THR A 62 2.80 0.77 14.17
C THR A 62 2.59 0.22 12.76
N LYS A 63 1.38 0.35 12.21
CA LYS A 63 1.11 -0.07 10.82
C LYS A 63 1.93 0.73 9.81
N ALA A 64 2.04 2.05 9.98
CA ALA A 64 2.83 2.92 9.12
C ALA A 64 4.33 2.58 9.17
N TYR A 65 4.87 2.37 10.37
CA TYR A 65 6.25 1.93 10.56
C TYR A 65 6.52 0.55 9.94
N ASN A 66 5.60 -0.41 10.12
CA ASN A 66 5.73 -1.72 9.49
C ASN A 66 5.67 -1.64 7.95
N LEU A 67 4.84 -0.75 7.40
CA LEU A 67 4.80 -0.50 5.96
C LEU A 67 6.12 0.08 5.45
N ARG A 68 6.69 1.07 6.15
CA ARG A 68 8.03 1.60 5.85
C ARG A 68 9.05 0.46 5.78
N ARG A 69 9.13 -0.35 6.85
CA ARG A 69 10.08 -1.46 6.92
C ARG A 69 9.88 -2.46 5.77
N ASN A 70 8.64 -2.80 5.44
CA ASN A 70 8.36 -3.70 4.33
C ASN A 70 8.76 -3.12 2.97
N LEU A 71 8.65 -1.80 2.77
CA LEU A 71 9.15 -1.13 1.57
C LEU A 71 10.69 -1.18 1.53
N ASP A 72 11.35 -0.86 2.65
CA ASP A 72 12.81 -0.90 2.84
C ASP A 72 13.40 -2.31 2.61
N GLU A 73 12.70 -3.35 3.06
CA GLU A 73 13.08 -4.75 2.84
C GLU A 73 12.64 -5.30 1.47
N GLU A 74 12.06 -4.49 0.58
CA GLU A 74 11.55 -4.88 -0.75
C GLU A 74 10.50 -6.01 -0.70
N ARG A 75 9.72 -6.06 0.40
CA ARG A 75 8.69 -7.08 0.63
C ARG A 75 7.31 -6.69 0.10
N VAL A 76 7.11 -5.42 -0.18
CA VAL A 76 5.86 -4.86 -0.73
C VAL A 76 6.19 -3.79 -1.78
N SER A 77 5.26 -3.63 -2.72
CA SER A 77 5.30 -2.61 -3.77
C SER A 77 3.96 -1.86 -3.78
N LEU A 78 3.97 -0.59 -4.17
CA LEU A 78 2.76 0.21 -4.33
C LEU A 78 2.44 0.36 -5.81
N ILE A 79 1.42 -0.35 -6.27
CA ILE A 79 0.91 -0.23 -7.64
C ILE A 79 -0.34 0.63 -7.65
N GLU A 80 -0.32 1.67 -8.49
CA GLU A 80 -1.49 2.46 -8.84
C GLU A 80 -1.86 2.14 -10.29
N THR A 81 -3.11 1.74 -10.54
CA THR A 81 -3.55 1.32 -11.88
C THR A 81 -4.96 1.81 -12.17
N VAL A 82 -5.21 2.13 -13.44
CA VAL A 82 -6.56 2.35 -13.98
C VAL A 82 -6.93 1.12 -14.79
N ALA A 83 -8.00 0.46 -14.36
CA ALA A 83 -8.58 -0.68 -15.04
C ALA A 83 -9.93 -0.28 -15.64
N VAL A 84 -10.13 -0.60 -16.92
CA VAL A 84 -11.37 -0.33 -17.65
C VAL A 84 -12.09 -1.62 -17.96
N LYS A 85 -13.41 -1.60 -17.96
CA LYS A 85 -14.19 -2.78 -18.36
C LYS A 85 -13.86 -3.13 -19.81
N ARG A 86 -13.49 -4.38 -20.07
CA ARG A 86 -13.28 -4.86 -21.44
C ARG A 86 -14.60 -4.77 -22.19
N ASN A 87 -14.64 -3.96 -23.24
CA ASN A 87 -15.78 -3.92 -24.15
C ASN A 87 -15.60 -5.04 -25.17
N SER A 88 -16.31 -6.15 -24.95
CA SER A 88 -16.41 -7.26 -25.89
C SER A 88 -17.14 -6.87 -27.18
#